data_AF-A0A0L6WIQ6-F1
#
_entry.id   AF-A0A0L6WIQ6-F1
#
_cell.length_a   1.000
_cell.length_b   1.000
_cell.length_c   1.000
_cell.angle_alpha   90.00
_cell.angle_beta   90.00
_cell.angle_gamma   90.00
#
_symmetry.space_group_name_H-M   'P 1'
#
loop_
_entity.id
_entity.type
_entity.pdbx_description
1 polymer ?
#
loop_
_entity_poly.entity_id
_entity_poly.type
_entity_poly.pdbx_seq_one_letter_code
_entity_poly.pdbx_strand_id
1 'polypeptide(L)'
;MVTYGDNIFIYFAGHGSLYRAAHDPIFTSIAGMSGTIEAICPADHYMEEHLDDDYTQVAGIDISDRELNIILSEIGKKHGNHITVILDCCHFGMKVRNSNSERRRKTRYLGSSGKTLSTMLAAADRDPRRHSDSPRALNDRWCFDFSTHVMIGACQDNETANEISGHGLFTMTFLNALRSSLGRNPDTTYNQLIDSPDMRLPFQTPAIAGSGQDSTLWFQKECLVYD
;
A
#
# COMPACT_ATOMS: atom_id res chain seq x y z
N MET A 1 9.28 -22.78 -4.90
CA MET A 1 8.91 -22.58 -3.49
C MET A 1 9.66 -21.37 -2.99
N VAL A 2 9.02 -20.51 -2.19
CA VAL A 2 9.68 -19.39 -1.50
C VAL A 2 10.31 -19.92 -0.21
N THR A 3 11.58 -19.66 -0.01
CA THR A 3 12.37 -20.05 1.15
C THR A 3 12.63 -18.86 2.07
N TYR A 4 13.09 -19.13 3.29
CA TYR A 4 13.36 -18.07 4.26
C TYR A 4 14.53 -17.19 3.80
N GLY A 5 14.33 -15.87 3.76
CA GLY A 5 15.31 -14.89 3.30
C GLY A 5 15.30 -14.63 1.80
N ASP A 6 14.42 -15.28 1.04
CA ASP A 6 14.17 -14.91 -0.36
C ASP A 6 13.56 -13.51 -0.44
N ASN A 7 13.92 -12.77 -1.49
CA ASN A 7 13.33 -11.47 -1.76
C ASN A 7 11.90 -11.64 -2.29
N ILE A 8 10.95 -11.02 -1.60
CA ILE A 8 9.54 -10.98 -2.00
C ILE A 8 9.25 -9.57 -2.51
N PHE A 9 8.85 -9.47 -3.77
CA PHE A 9 8.50 -8.21 -4.41
C PHE A 9 7.00 -8.19 -4.73
N ILE A 10 6.29 -7.21 -4.19
CA ILE A 10 4.87 -6.99 -4.41
C ILE A 10 4.70 -5.62 -5.05
N TYR A 11 4.03 -5.58 -6.20
CA TYR A 11 3.72 -4.35 -6.90
C TYR A 11 2.23 -4.29 -7.20
N PHE A 12 1.62 -3.15 -6.86
CA PHE A 12 0.24 -2.84 -7.19
C PHE A 12 0.17 -1.50 -7.91
N ALA A 13 -0.56 -1.46 -9.02
CA ALA A 13 -0.95 -0.23 -9.70
C ALA A 13 -2.41 -0.29 -10.06
N GLY A 14 -3.18 0.62 -9.47
CA GLY A 14 -4.63 0.55 -9.56
C GLY A 14 -5.28 1.63 -8.74
N HIS A 15 -6.56 1.44 -8.49
CA HIS A 15 -7.32 2.41 -7.71
C HIS A 15 -7.15 2.20 -6.21
N GLY A 16 -7.16 3.30 -5.47
CA GLY A 16 -7.31 3.29 -4.02
C GLY A 16 -8.55 4.06 -3.58
N SER A 17 -9.05 3.75 -2.39
CA SER A 17 -10.21 4.37 -1.77
C SER A 17 -9.89 4.77 -0.32
N LEU A 18 -10.81 5.54 0.28
CA LEU A 18 -10.67 6.09 1.63
C LEU A 18 -11.98 5.93 2.40
N TYR A 19 -11.90 5.30 3.56
CA TYR A 19 -13.02 5.10 4.48
C TYR A 19 -12.83 5.98 5.71
N ARG A 20 -13.83 6.77 6.07
CA ARG A 20 -13.80 7.61 7.27
C ARG A 20 -14.46 6.86 8.41
N ALA A 21 -13.72 6.64 9.50
CA ALA A 21 -14.24 5.98 10.70
C ALA A 21 -15.49 6.69 11.25
N ALA A 22 -15.52 8.03 11.16
CA ALA A 22 -16.66 8.85 11.56
C ALA A 22 -17.96 8.59 10.78
N HIS A 23 -17.90 7.91 9.63
CA HIS A 23 -19.08 7.58 8.83
C HIS A 23 -19.64 6.17 9.13
N ASP A 24 -18.99 5.40 10.00
CA ASP A 24 -19.39 4.04 10.33
C ASP A 24 -19.92 3.95 11.78
N PRO A 25 -21.13 3.41 12.01
CA PRO A 25 -21.75 3.35 13.35
C PRO A 25 -20.92 2.61 14.41
N ILE A 26 -20.17 1.57 14.01
CA ILE A 26 -19.33 0.82 14.96
C ILE A 26 -18.23 1.74 15.50
N PHE A 27 -17.64 2.54 14.63
CA PHE A 27 -16.50 3.39 14.95
C PHE A 27 -16.88 4.77 15.53
N THR A 28 -18.11 5.22 15.35
CA THR A 28 -18.62 6.43 16.04
C THR A 28 -18.95 6.17 17.51
N SER A 29 -19.20 4.91 17.90
CA SER A 29 -19.51 4.52 19.29
C SER A 29 -18.26 4.25 20.15
N ILE A 30 -17.10 4.03 19.52
CA ILE A 30 -15.82 3.77 20.19
C ILE A 30 -15.08 5.10 20.35
N ALA A 31 -15.05 5.62 21.58
CA ALA A 31 -14.26 6.80 21.92
C ALA A 31 -12.77 6.55 21.63
N GLY A 32 -12.24 7.14 20.55
CA GLY A 32 -10.80 7.09 20.23
C GLY A 32 -10.47 6.75 18.77
N MET A 33 -11.43 6.23 17.98
CA MET A 33 -11.19 5.96 16.56
C MET A 33 -11.55 7.15 15.67
N SER A 34 -10.83 8.26 15.85
CA SER A 34 -10.83 9.35 14.86
C SER A 34 -9.79 9.04 13.79
N GLY A 35 -10.20 8.86 12.54
CA GLY A 35 -9.24 8.62 11.47
C GLY A 35 -9.86 8.17 10.16
N THR A 36 -8.97 7.90 9.22
CA THR A 36 -9.26 7.31 7.92
C THR A 36 -8.60 5.94 7.84
N ILE A 37 -9.23 5.03 7.11
CA ILE A 37 -8.65 3.75 6.71
C ILE A 37 -8.54 3.77 5.20
N GLU A 38 -7.35 3.48 4.72
CA GLU A 38 -7.04 3.45 3.30
C GLU A 38 -7.25 2.05 2.76
N ALA A 39 -7.58 1.94 1.48
CA ALA A 39 -7.73 0.63 0.86
C ALA A 39 -7.30 0.66 -0.60
N ILE A 40 -6.82 -0.47 -1.10
CA ILE A 40 -6.69 -0.74 -2.53
C ILE A 40 -8.02 -1.32 -3.04
N CYS A 41 -8.40 -0.96 -4.26
CA CYS A 41 -9.64 -1.41 -4.89
C CYS A 41 -9.37 -2.58 -5.84
N PRO A 42 -9.89 -3.79 -5.54
CA PRO A 42 -9.90 -4.90 -6.48
C PRO A 42 -10.72 -4.62 -7.75
N ALA A 43 -10.59 -5.47 -8.77
CA ALA A 43 -11.28 -5.29 -10.05
C ALA A 43 -12.81 -5.39 -9.92
N ASP A 44 -13.30 -6.16 -8.95
CA ASP A 44 -14.69 -6.34 -8.58
C ASP A 44 -15.20 -5.26 -7.61
N HIS A 45 -14.45 -4.16 -7.38
CA HIS A 45 -14.83 -3.07 -6.49
C HIS A 45 -16.26 -2.54 -6.68
N TYR A 46 -16.80 -2.56 -7.90
CA TYR A 46 -18.16 -2.09 -8.21
C TYR A 46 -19.24 -3.18 -8.15
N MET A 47 -18.87 -4.43 -7.88
CA MET A 47 -19.84 -5.49 -7.64
C MET A 47 -20.54 -5.26 -6.30
N GLU A 48 -21.78 -5.74 -6.20
CA GLU A 48 -22.49 -5.77 -4.92
C GLU A 48 -21.69 -6.59 -3.91
N GLU A 49 -21.68 -6.13 -2.65
CA GLU A 49 -21.03 -6.87 -1.56
C GLU A 49 -21.66 -8.26 -1.47
N HIS A 50 -20.83 -9.28 -1.67
CA HIS A 50 -21.22 -10.67 -1.42
C HIS A 50 -20.30 -11.24 -0.36
N LEU A 51 -20.92 -11.74 0.71
CA LEU A 51 -20.29 -12.48 1.79
C LEU A 51 -21.14 -13.73 1.98
N ASP A 52 -20.62 -14.89 1.63
CA ASP A 52 -21.23 -16.15 2.04
C ASP A 52 -21.03 -16.40 3.54
N ASP A 53 -21.81 -17.32 4.09
CA ASP A 53 -21.83 -17.62 5.53
C ASP A 53 -20.45 -18.07 6.05
N ASP A 54 -19.61 -18.64 5.18
CA ASP A 54 -18.26 -19.12 5.49
C ASP A 54 -17.14 -18.15 5.07
N TYR A 55 -17.47 -16.99 4.49
CA TYR A 55 -16.53 -15.98 4.02
C TYR A 55 -15.50 -16.53 3.00
N THR A 56 -15.85 -17.59 2.28
CA THR A 56 -15.01 -18.18 1.22
C THR A 56 -15.19 -17.48 -0.12
N GLN A 57 -16.33 -16.81 -0.34
CA GLN A 57 -16.63 -15.99 -1.52
C GLN A 57 -16.94 -14.56 -1.10
N VAL A 58 -15.86 -13.79 -0.99
CA VAL A 58 -15.91 -12.35 -0.82
C VAL A 58 -15.83 -11.66 -2.18
N ALA A 59 -16.84 -10.90 -2.55
CA ALA A 59 -16.83 -10.08 -3.76
C ALA A 59 -17.27 -8.65 -3.45
N GLY A 60 -16.74 -7.71 -4.23
CA GLY A 60 -17.07 -6.31 -4.06
C GLY A 60 -16.58 -5.77 -2.72
N ILE A 61 -15.47 -6.23 -2.17
CA ILE A 61 -14.86 -5.69 -0.94
C ILE A 61 -13.45 -5.19 -1.24
N ASP A 62 -13.11 -4.01 -0.71
CA ASP A 62 -11.78 -3.42 -0.87
C ASP A 62 -10.80 -4.06 0.12
N ILE A 63 -9.50 -3.98 -0.15
CA ILE A 63 -8.47 -4.52 0.76
C ILE A 63 -7.88 -3.35 1.54
N SER A 64 -8.14 -3.32 2.85
CA SER A 64 -7.69 -2.23 3.73
C SER A 64 -6.18 -2.23 3.97
N ASP A 65 -5.62 -1.08 4.34
CA ASP A 65 -4.25 -0.93 4.85
C ASP A 65 -3.96 -1.87 6.03
N ARG A 66 -4.94 -2.10 6.90
CA ARG A 66 -4.86 -3.03 8.03
C ARG A 66 -4.73 -4.48 7.57
N GLU A 67 -5.61 -4.90 6.66
CA GLU A 67 -5.60 -6.24 6.08
C GLU A 67 -4.29 -6.51 5.35
N LEU A 68 -3.86 -5.57 4.50
CA LEU A 68 -2.60 -5.66 3.78
C LEU A 68 -1.41 -5.79 4.75
N ASN A 69 -1.39 -5.00 5.83
CA ASN A 69 -0.33 -5.09 6.84
C ASN A 69 -0.34 -6.43 7.62
N ILE A 70 -1.51 -7.00 7.94
CA ILE A 70 -1.60 -8.37 8.48
C ILE A 70 -0.98 -9.36 7.51
N ILE A 71 -1.40 -9.35 6.23
CA ILE A 71 -0.95 -10.31 5.23
C ILE A 71 0.58 -10.24 5.10
N LEU A 72 1.14 -9.04 5.04
CA LEU A 72 2.58 -8.84 4.92
C LEU A 72 3.32 -9.30 6.18
N SER A 73 2.73 -9.10 7.36
CA SER A 73 3.28 -9.59 8.62
C SER A 73 3.28 -11.12 8.70
N GLU A 74 2.22 -11.77 8.23
CA GLU A 74 2.13 -13.24 8.11
C GLU A 74 3.18 -13.79 7.13
N ILE A 75 3.36 -13.14 5.99
CA ILE A 75 4.42 -13.48 5.02
C ILE A 75 5.80 -13.33 5.68
N GLY A 76 6.05 -12.21 6.36
CA GLY A 76 7.32 -11.92 7.04
C GLY A 76 7.67 -12.96 8.10
N LYS A 77 6.70 -13.33 8.95
CA LYS A 77 6.84 -14.40 9.95
C LYS A 77 7.29 -15.73 9.33
N LYS A 78 6.80 -16.06 8.14
CA LYS A 78 7.03 -17.36 7.48
C LYS A 78 8.27 -17.38 6.59
N HIS A 79 8.55 -16.29 5.89
CA HIS A 79 9.55 -16.23 4.82
C HIS A 79 10.68 -15.22 5.07
N GLY A 80 10.65 -14.49 6.18
CA GLY A 80 11.60 -13.43 6.51
C GLY A 80 11.17 -12.07 5.96
N ASN A 81 11.86 -11.02 6.41
CA ASN A 81 11.44 -9.62 6.22
C ASN A 81 12.02 -8.97 4.96
N HIS A 82 12.51 -9.76 3.99
CA HIS A 82 12.99 -9.25 2.71
C HIS A 82 11.82 -8.96 1.75
N ILE A 83 10.88 -8.15 2.22
CA ILE A 83 9.62 -7.85 1.53
C ILE A 83 9.66 -6.40 1.07
N THR A 84 9.52 -6.17 -0.23
CA THR A 84 9.33 -4.84 -0.83
C THR A 84 7.93 -4.74 -1.40
N VAL A 85 7.20 -3.72 -0.99
CA VAL A 85 5.85 -3.41 -1.46
C VAL A 85 5.88 -2.06 -2.16
N ILE A 86 5.41 -2.02 -3.40
CA ILE A 86 5.34 -0.80 -4.20
C ILE A 86 3.89 -0.56 -4.61
N LEU A 87 3.36 0.60 -4.25
CA LEU A 87 1.97 0.98 -4.44
C LEU A 87 1.90 2.23 -5.35
N ASP A 88 1.58 2.03 -6.62
CA ASP A 88 1.16 3.09 -7.54
C ASP A 88 -0.37 3.24 -7.52
N CYS A 89 -0.86 3.75 -6.40
CA CYS A 89 -2.26 4.08 -6.15
C CYS A 89 -2.35 5.35 -5.30
N CYS A 90 -3.55 5.94 -5.26
CA CYS A 90 -3.81 7.09 -4.39
C CYS A 90 -4.42 6.60 -3.09
N HIS A 91 -3.92 7.13 -1.98
CA HIS A 91 -4.69 7.17 -0.76
C HIS A 91 -4.75 8.61 -0.24
N PHE A 92 -5.87 8.94 0.41
CA PHE A 92 -6.39 10.27 0.73
C PHE A 92 -7.09 11.09 -0.36
N GLY A 93 -8.27 11.59 0.03
CA GLY A 93 -9.00 12.66 -0.61
C GLY A 93 -9.05 13.88 0.31
N MET A 94 -8.25 14.91 0.02
CA MET A 94 -8.55 16.27 0.43
C MET A 94 -8.11 17.30 -0.61
N LYS A 95 -9.12 18.00 -1.14
CA LYS A 95 -9.05 19.03 -2.20
C LYS A 95 -8.30 18.58 -3.45
N VAL A 96 -9.07 17.99 -4.39
CA VAL A 96 -8.92 18.41 -5.79
C VAL A 96 -9.10 19.93 -5.78
N ARG A 97 -8.02 20.69 -5.60
CA ARG A 97 -8.01 22.06 -6.04
C ARG A 97 -8.32 21.92 -7.52
N ASN A 98 -9.44 22.48 -7.96
CA ASN A 98 -9.66 22.79 -9.36
C ASN A 98 -8.53 23.74 -9.80
N SER A 99 -7.30 23.25 -9.94
CA SER A 99 -6.32 23.87 -10.80
C SER A 99 -6.83 23.54 -12.19
N ASN A 100 -7.37 24.55 -12.85
CA ASN A 100 -7.83 24.58 -14.23
C ASN A 100 -6.74 24.20 -15.26
N SER A 101 -5.69 23.48 -14.88
CA SER A 101 -4.61 23.04 -15.74
C SER A 101 -4.85 21.59 -16.20
N GLU A 102 -5.45 21.53 -17.39
CA GLU A 102 -5.19 20.55 -18.44
C GLU A 102 -5.92 19.20 -18.39
N ARG A 103 -6.70 19.00 -19.44
CA ARG A 103 -7.57 17.88 -19.81
C ARG A 103 -6.86 16.53 -20.04
N ARG A 104 -5.80 16.20 -19.29
CA ARG A 104 -4.95 15.02 -19.57
C ARG A 104 -4.52 14.17 -18.37
N ARG A 105 -4.79 14.58 -17.12
CA ARG A 105 -4.38 13.80 -15.94
C ARG A 105 -5.57 13.10 -15.31
N LYS A 106 -5.47 11.77 -15.19
CA LYS A 106 -6.42 10.95 -14.42
C LYS A 106 -5.80 10.65 -13.06
N THR A 107 -6.63 10.66 -12.02
CA THR A 107 -6.23 10.29 -10.66
C THR A 107 -6.56 8.82 -10.43
N ARG A 108 -5.76 8.14 -9.60
CA ARG A 108 -6.04 6.75 -9.19
C ARG A 108 -6.97 6.64 -7.97
N TYR A 109 -7.70 7.70 -7.61
CA TYR A 109 -8.65 7.67 -6.49
C TYR A 109 -10.06 7.30 -6.96
N LEU A 110 -10.71 6.35 -6.27
CA LEU A 110 -12.15 6.09 -6.40
C LEU A 110 -12.88 6.59 -5.16
N GLY A 111 -14.02 7.25 -5.40
CA GLY A 111 -14.94 7.65 -4.33
C GLY A 111 -15.58 6.45 -3.64
N SER A 112 -16.31 6.71 -2.56
CA SER A 112 -17.00 5.65 -1.81
C SER A 112 -17.93 4.85 -2.72
N SER A 113 -17.78 3.53 -2.67
CA SER A 113 -18.63 2.54 -3.34
C SER A 113 -19.96 2.29 -2.61
N GLY A 114 -20.26 3.04 -1.55
CA GLY A 114 -21.42 2.80 -0.66
C GLY A 114 -21.19 1.72 0.39
N LYS A 115 -20.00 1.09 0.37
CA LYS A 115 -19.56 0.04 1.30
C LYS A 115 -19.24 0.61 2.67
N THR A 116 -19.44 -0.20 3.71
CA THR A 116 -19.11 0.21 5.09
C THR A 116 -17.69 -0.22 5.47
N LEU A 117 -17.05 0.60 6.30
CA LEU A 117 -15.73 0.28 6.84
C LEU A 117 -15.76 -1.00 7.68
N SER A 118 -16.82 -1.16 8.47
CA SER A 118 -17.04 -2.34 9.29
C SER A 118 -17.17 -3.60 8.46
N THR A 119 -17.93 -3.61 7.37
CA THR A 119 -18.02 -4.77 6.46
C THR A 119 -16.64 -5.17 5.95
N MET A 120 -15.86 -4.20 5.44
CA MET A 120 -14.52 -4.45 4.89
C MET A 120 -13.58 -5.10 5.92
N LEU A 121 -13.45 -4.49 7.10
CA LEU A 121 -12.56 -5.01 8.15
C LEU A 121 -13.06 -6.35 8.72
N ALA A 122 -14.37 -6.57 8.74
CA ALA A 122 -14.96 -7.81 9.22
C ALA A 122 -14.80 -8.97 8.23
N ALA A 123 -14.75 -8.67 6.92
CA ALA A 123 -14.40 -9.63 5.88
C ALA A 123 -12.92 -10.04 6.00
N ALA A 124 -12.02 -9.06 6.12
CA ALA A 124 -10.61 -9.31 6.41
C ALA A 124 -10.43 -10.19 7.66
N ASP A 125 -11.19 -9.91 8.73
CA ASP A 125 -11.08 -10.69 9.96
C ASP A 125 -11.46 -12.16 9.85
N ARG A 126 -12.39 -12.48 8.95
CA ARG A 126 -12.98 -13.81 8.80
C ARG A 126 -12.43 -14.60 7.62
N ASP A 127 -11.50 -14.04 6.87
CA ASP A 127 -10.87 -14.73 5.76
C ASP A 127 -10.23 -16.04 6.26
N PRO A 128 -10.65 -17.21 5.72
CA PRO A 128 -10.21 -18.52 6.20
C PRO A 128 -8.73 -18.81 5.92
N ARG A 129 -8.07 -18.00 5.09
CA ARG A 129 -6.64 -18.11 4.78
C ARG A 129 -5.75 -17.50 5.86
N ARG A 130 -6.33 -16.73 6.78
CA ARG A 130 -5.58 -16.06 7.84
C ARG A 130 -5.06 -17.00 8.90
N HIS A 131 -3.94 -16.62 9.49
CA HIS A 131 -3.40 -17.33 10.63
C HIS A 131 -4.19 -16.98 11.91
N SER A 132 -4.46 -17.99 12.74
CA SER A 132 -5.25 -17.82 13.96
C SER A 132 -4.62 -16.92 15.02
N ASP A 133 -3.29 -16.71 14.96
CA ASP A 133 -2.54 -15.83 15.86
C ASP A 133 -2.39 -14.39 15.33
N SER A 134 -2.93 -14.07 14.16
CA SER A 134 -2.83 -12.74 13.57
C SER A 134 -3.74 -11.72 14.25
N PRO A 135 -3.31 -10.44 14.36
CA PRO A 135 -4.12 -9.40 14.98
C PRO A 135 -5.38 -9.15 14.16
N ARG A 136 -6.47 -8.72 14.81
CA ARG A 136 -7.73 -8.43 14.12
C ARG A 136 -7.73 -7.05 13.47
N ALA A 137 -8.17 -6.94 12.23
CA ALA A 137 -8.30 -5.68 11.49
C ALA A 137 -9.33 -4.75 12.17
N LEU A 138 -10.38 -5.31 12.78
CA LEU A 138 -11.37 -4.56 13.58
C LEU A 138 -10.86 -4.08 14.94
N ASN A 139 -9.63 -4.42 15.36
CA ASN A 139 -9.11 -4.00 16.66
C ASN A 139 -9.05 -2.47 16.77
N ASP A 140 -9.60 -1.93 17.86
CA ASP A 140 -9.63 -0.50 18.13
C ASP A 140 -8.25 0.08 18.45
N ARG A 141 -7.37 -0.75 19.02
CA ARG A 141 -5.96 -0.44 19.32
C ARG A 141 -5.02 -0.90 18.22
N TRP A 142 -5.47 -0.86 16.97
CA TRP A 142 -4.66 -1.20 15.81
C TRP A 142 -3.38 -0.36 15.77
N CYS A 143 -2.25 -1.02 15.53
CA CYS A 143 -0.97 -0.40 15.29
C CYS A 143 -0.34 -1.06 14.08
N PHE A 144 0.11 -0.25 13.13
CA PHE A 144 0.72 -0.73 11.90
C PHE A 144 2.11 -1.30 12.21
N ASP A 145 2.39 -2.53 11.76
CA ASP A 145 3.71 -3.14 11.92
C ASP A 145 4.63 -2.71 10.76
N PHE A 146 5.64 -1.90 11.08
CA PHE A 146 6.63 -1.42 10.12
C PHE A 146 7.87 -2.32 10.03
N SER A 147 7.95 -3.41 10.78
CA SER A 147 9.18 -4.19 10.94
C SER A 147 9.41 -5.26 9.86
N THR A 148 8.38 -5.57 9.07
CA THR A 148 8.34 -6.76 8.19
C THR A 148 8.65 -6.46 6.73
N HIS A 149 8.51 -5.21 6.30
CA HIS A 149 8.61 -4.83 4.90
C HIS A 149 9.15 -3.40 4.69
N VAL A 150 9.60 -3.11 3.48
CA VAL A 150 9.72 -1.75 2.95
C VAL A 150 8.51 -1.47 2.08
N MET A 151 7.77 -0.40 2.36
CA MET A 151 6.63 0.05 1.57
C MET A 151 6.94 1.39 0.90
N ILE A 152 6.71 1.48 -0.40
CA ILE A 152 6.88 2.68 -1.21
C ILE A 152 5.54 3.04 -1.83
N GLY A 153 4.99 4.20 -1.47
CA GLY A 153 3.79 4.78 -2.05
C GLY A 153 4.12 5.81 -3.13
N ALA A 154 3.26 5.93 -4.14
CA ALA A 154 3.45 6.86 -5.26
C ALA A 154 3.31 8.36 -4.91
N CYS A 155 2.69 8.67 -3.77
CA CYS A 155 2.47 10.04 -3.29
C CYS A 155 2.35 10.05 -1.75
N GLN A 156 2.42 11.24 -1.15
CA GLN A 156 2.14 11.46 0.27
C GLN A 156 0.63 11.42 0.57
N ASP A 157 0.26 11.28 1.85
CA ASP A 157 -1.12 11.25 2.37
C ASP A 157 -1.96 12.49 2.05
N ASN A 158 -1.39 13.56 1.49
CA ASN A 158 -2.11 14.77 1.09
C ASN A 158 -2.02 15.07 -0.42
N GLU A 159 -1.54 14.10 -1.19
CA GLU A 159 -1.32 14.19 -2.63
C GLU A 159 -2.16 13.14 -3.38
N THR A 160 -1.91 12.96 -4.67
CA THR A 160 -2.64 12.00 -5.49
C THR A 160 -1.68 11.41 -6.52
N ALA A 161 -1.65 10.08 -6.64
CA ALA A 161 -0.94 9.39 -7.70
C ALA A 161 -1.62 9.62 -9.07
N ASN A 162 -0.86 10.20 -10.00
CA ASN A 162 -1.33 10.61 -11.31
C ASN A 162 -0.98 9.59 -12.39
N GLU A 163 -1.80 9.58 -13.44
CA GLU A 163 -1.49 8.89 -14.69
C GLU A 163 -1.19 9.89 -15.82
N ILE A 164 -0.21 9.54 -16.64
CA ILE A 164 0.11 10.22 -17.90
C ILE A 164 0.13 9.18 -19.02
N SER A 165 -0.71 9.39 -20.04
CA SER A 165 -0.81 8.51 -21.21
C SER A 165 -1.07 7.03 -20.87
N GLY A 166 -1.84 6.76 -19.81
CA GLY A 166 -2.15 5.39 -19.36
C GLY A 166 -1.07 4.72 -18.50
N HIS A 167 -0.01 5.45 -18.12
CA HIS A 167 1.02 4.97 -17.22
C HIS A 167 1.00 5.75 -15.91
N GLY A 168 1.26 5.06 -14.80
CA GLY A 168 1.49 5.71 -13.51
C GLY A 168 2.73 6.60 -13.59
N LEU A 169 2.57 7.87 -13.24
CA LEU A 169 3.66 8.85 -13.23
C LEU A 169 4.78 8.39 -12.29
N PHE A 170 4.41 7.84 -11.13
CA PHE A 170 5.36 7.26 -10.19
C PHE A 170 6.09 6.07 -10.81
N THR A 171 5.38 5.05 -11.30
CA THR A 171 5.99 3.85 -11.88
C THR A 171 6.98 4.19 -13.00
N MET A 172 6.61 5.08 -13.92
CA MET A 172 7.49 5.47 -15.02
C MET A 172 8.79 6.08 -14.50
N THR A 173 8.71 6.96 -13.52
CA THR A 173 9.87 7.63 -12.93
C THR A 173 10.70 6.67 -12.09
N PHE A 174 10.07 5.82 -11.28
CA PHE A 174 10.73 4.78 -10.50
C PHE A 174 11.53 3.81 -11.37
N LEU A 175 10.97 3.36 -12.50
CA LEU A 175 11.70 2.53 -13.46
C LEU A 175 12.89 3.26 -14.10
N ASN A 176 12.81 4.57 -14.31
CA ASN A 176 13.94 5.35 -14.81
C ASN A 176 15.03 5.51 -13.75
N ALA A 177 14.66 5.79 -12.51
CA ALA A 177 15.59 5.87 -11.38
C ALA A 177 16.32 4.53 -11.16
N LEU A 178 15.61 3.40 -11.22
CA LEU A 178 16.22 2.07 -11.16
C LEU A 178 17.22 1.79 -12.29
N ARG A 179 17.05 2.44 -13.45
CA ARG A 179 17.95 2.31 -14.61
C ARG A 179 19.09 3.31 -14.59
N SER A 180 19.10 4.27 -13.67
CA SER A 180 20.16 5.26 -13.56
C SER A 180 21.44 4.64 -12.97
N SER A 181 22.53 5.40 -12.95
CA SER A 181 23.79 4.93 -12.32
C SER A 181 23.60 4.67 -10.83
N LEU A 182 22.74 5.44 -10.16
CA LEU A 182 22.41 5.25 -8.76
C LEU A 182 21.61 3.95 -8.58
N GLY A 183 20.50 3.77 -9.30
CA GLY A 183 19.67 2.56 -9.17
C GLY A 183 20.37 1.24 -9.53
N ARG A 184 21.46 1.28 -10.31
CA ARG A 184 22.30 0.12 -10.64
C ARG A 184 23.45 -0.12 -9.68
N ASN A 185 23.73 0.81 -8.76
CA ASN A 185 24.78 0.62 -7.76
C ASN A 185 24.28 -0.34 -6.68
N PRO A 186 24.95 -1.48 -6.44
CA PRO A 186 24.52 -2.48 -5.45
C PRO A 186 24.45 -1.95 -4.01
N ASP A 187 25.17 -0.86 -3.71
CA ASP A 187 25.20 -0.24 -2.39
C ASP A 187 24.07 0.79 -2.20
N THR A 188 23.24 1.02 -3.23
CA THR A 188 22.15 1.99 -3.15
C THR A 188 21.04 1.47 -2.27
N THR A 189 20.64 2.28 -1.28
CA THR A 189 19.53 1.96 -0.39
C THR A 189 18.18 2.41 -0.97
N TYR A 190 17.08 1.90 -0.41
CA TYR A 190 15.75 2.37 -0.82
C TYR A 190 15.60 3.88 -0.59
N ASN A 191 15.98 4.40 0.57
CA ASN A 191 15.96 5.83 0.87
C ASN A 191 16.81 6.64 -0.13
N GLN A 192 18.03 6.20 -0.43
CA GLN A 192 18.89 6.89 -1.40
C GLN A 192 18.25 6.98 -2.79
N LEU A 193 17.59 5.91 -3.24
CA LEU A 193 16.89 5.92 -4.53
C LEU A 193 15.69 6.88 -4.50
N ILE A 194 14.84 6.80 -3.45
CA ILE A 194 13.61 7.59 -3.33
C ILE A 194 13.90 9.08 -3.15
N ASP A 195 14.93 9.44 -2.40
CA ASP A 195 15.35 10.84 -2.20
C ASP A 195 16.16 11.41 -3.38
N SER A 196 16.51 10.57 -4.36
CA SER A 196 17.35 10.97 -5.48
C SER A 196 16.68 12.02 -6.38
N PRO A 197 17.47 12.84 -7.10
CA PRO A 197 16.95 13.74 -8.12
C PRO A 197 16.13 13.04 -9.22
N ASP A 198 16.44 11.78 -9.50
CA ASP A 198 15.74 10.97 -10.52
C ASP A 198 14.30 10.64 -10.10
N MET A 199 13.99 10.66 -8.80
CA MET A 199 12.66 10.40 -8.25
C MET A 199 11.81 11.65 -8.07
N ARG A 200 12.33 12.83 -8.44
CA ARG A 200 11.58 14.09 -8.34
C ARG A 200 10.44 14.11 -9.35
N LEU A 201 9.23 14.07 -8.81
CA LEU A 201 7.99 14.09 -9.58
C LEU A 201 7.29 15.44 -9.43
N PRO A 202 6.70 15.98 -10.51
CA PRO A 202 5.87 17.14 -10.38
C PRO A 202 4.51 16.72 -9.76
N PHE A 203 4.03 17.47 -8.77
CA PHE A 203 2.69 17.34 -8.16
C PHE A 203 2.45 16.10 -7.28
N GLN A 204 3.43 15.20 -7.13
CA GLN A 204 3.38 14.09 -6.18
C GLN A 204 4.79 13.77 -5.70
N THR A 205 4.90 13.28 -4.48
CA THR A 205 6.15 12.98 -3.79
C THR A 205 6.06 11.56 -3.26
N PRO A 206 6.87 10.61 -3.75
CA PRO A 206 6.84 9.24 -3.25
C PRO A 206 7.05 9.21 -1.73
N ALA A 207 6.35 8.32 -1.05
CA ALA A 207 6.51 8.08 0.37
C ALA A 207 7.20 6.72 0.58
N ILE A 208 8.05 6.61 1.59
CA ILE A 208 8.69 5.36 1.99
C ILE A 208 8.52 5.15 3.49
N ALA A 209 8.25 3.91 3.89
CA ALA A 209 8.17 3.51 5.28
C ALA A 209 8.64 2.06 5.48
N GLY A 210 9.03 1.74 6.71
CA GLY A 210 9.42 0.40 7.12
C GLY A 210 10.87 0.33 7.61
N SER A 211 11.16 -0.59 8.53
CA SER A 211 12.49 -0.70 9.15
C SER A 211 13.61 -1.06 8.18
N GLY A 212 13.28 -1.61 7.01
CA GLY A 212 14.25 -1.96 5.96
C GLY A 212 14.59 -0.82 4.99
N GLN A 213 14.04 0.39 5.16
CA GLN A 213 14.19 1.48 4.17
C GLN A 213 15.64 1.95 3.95
N ASP A 214 16.51 1.73 4.94
CA ASP A 214 17.94 2.01 4.85
C ASP A 214 18.77 0.81 4.35
N SER A 215 18.13 -0.32 4.05
CA SER A 215 18.79 -1.47 3.42
C SER A 215 19.05 -1.20 1.94
N THR A 216 20.03 -1.88 1.37
CA THR A 216 20.28 -1.93 -0.07
C THR A 216 19.03 -2.37 -0.83
N LEU A 217 18.85 -1.84 -2.04
CA LEU A 217 17.74 -2.21 -2.91
C LEU A 217 17.69 -3.74 -3.07
N TRP A 218 16.49 -4.29 -2.91
CA TRP A 218 16.23 -5.73 -2.96
C TRP A 218 16.97 -6.53 -1.88
N PHE A 219 17.30 -5.91 -0.75
CA PHE A 219 18.05 -6.55 0.33
C PHE A 219 19.30 -7.28 -0.18
N GLN A 220 19.96 -6.70 -1.19
CA GLN A 220 21.17 -7.27 -1.76
C GLN A 220 22.22 -7.35 -0.65
N LYS A 221 22.69 -8.56 -0.36
CA LYS A 221 23.74 -8.76 0.65
C LYS A 221 24.92 -7.87 0.30
N GLU A 222 25.50 -7.21 1.31
CA GLU A 222 26.86 -6.69 1.19
C GLU A 222 27.72 -7.83 0.65
N CYS A 223 28.28 -7.66 -0.55
CA CYS A 223 29.38 -8.49 -0.98
C CYS A 223 30.52 -8.18 0.00
N LEU A 224 30.64 -8.99 1.06
CA LEU A 224 31.86 -9.04 1.85
C LEU A 224 32.95 -9.51 0.89
N VAL A 225 33.64 -8.55 0.29
CA VAL A 225 34.90 -8.78 -0.39
C VAL A 225 35.87 -9.18 0.71
N TYR A 226 36.13 -10.48 0.82
CA TYR A 226 37.27 -10.95 1.58
C TYR A 226 38.51 -10.59 0.76
N ASP A 227 39.23 -9.56 1.20
CA ASP A 227 40.58 -9.22 0.73
C ASP A 227 41.58 -10.37 0.97
#